data_AF-A0A397HT53-F1
#
_entry.id   AF-A0A397HT53-F1
#
_cell.length_a   1.000
_cell.length_b   1.000
_cell.length_c   1.000
_cell.angle_alpha   90.00
_cell.angle_beta   90.00
_cell.angle_gamma   90.00
#
_symmetry.space_group_name_H-M   'P 1'
#
loop_
_entity.id
_entity.type
_entity.pdbx_description
1 polymer ?
#
loop_
_entity_poly.entity_id
_entity_poly.type
_entity_poly.pdbx_seq_one_letter_code
_entity_poly.pdbx_strand_id
1 'polypeptide(L)'
;MQWITTKNSISHSKINYKNDWDTRVTHRPTSGELTIELLKYWNENSEIRIQIENSEKSSKNLGLTNSTTPTPLNYQTHPQAIYTSRLLNFSNLPKPKNEENLKN
;
A
#
# COMPACT_ATOMS: atom_id res chain seq x y z
N MET A 1 16.35 3.88 6.54
CA MET A 1 15.57 2.81 5.88
C MET A 1 15.91 2.84 4.40
N GLN A 2 16.76 1.92 3.93
CA GLN A 2 17.05 1.78 2.50
C GLN A 2 15.97 0.89 1.90
N TRP A 3 15.23 1.38 0.91
CA TRP A 3 14.27 0.56 0.17
C TRP A 3 15.03 -0.29 -0.84
N ILE A 4 14.68 -1.57 -0.94
CA ILE A 4 15.28 -2.53 -1.87
C ILE A 4 14.70 -2.26 -3.26
N THR A 5 15.41 -1.49 -4.08
CA THR A 5 15.03 -1.24 -5.48
C THR A 5 15.44 -2.44 -6.33
N THR A 6 14.56 -3.42 -6.48
CA THR A 6 14.79 -4.56 -7.38
C THR A 6 14.63 -4.07 -8.82
N LYS A 7 15.67 -4.27 -9.65
CA LYS A 7 15.80 -3.77 -11.04
C LYS A 7 14.75 -4.23 -12.07
N ASN A 8 13.67 -4.90 -11.63
CA ASN A 8 12.62 -5.48 -12.50
C ASN A 8 11.20 -4.96 -12.24
N SER A 9 10.99 -4.00 -11.35
CA SER A 9 9.68 -3.34 -11.20
C SER A 9 9.58 -2.18 -12.18
N ILE A 10 8.38 -1.95 -12.76
CA ILE A 10 8.05 -0.74 -13.56
C ILE A 10 8.77 0.42 -12.88
N SER A 11 9.77 0.94 -13.57
CA SER A 11 10.55 2.06 -13.08
C SER A 11 9.58 3.10 -12.53
N HIS A 12 9.93 3.69 -11.40
CA HIS A 12 9.28 4.85 -10.79
C HIS A 12 9.20 6.08 -11.74
N SER A 13 9.40 5.89 -13.05
CA SER A 13 9.51 6.88 -14.10
C SER A 13 8.25 7.09 -14.94
N LYS A 14 7.22 6.24 -14.87
CA LYS A 14 6.01 6.38 -15.71
C LYS A 14 4.74 6.78 -14.98
N ILE A 15 4.53 6.33 -13.74
CA ILE A 15 3.35 6.67 -12.94
C ILE A 15 3.80 7.61 -11.83
N ASN A 16 3.14 8.77 -11.73
CA ASN A 16 3.47 9.79 -10.75
C ASN A 16 2.98 9.43 -9.34
N TYR A 17 3.70 8.55 -8.64
CA TYR A 17 3.44 8.21 -7.23
C TYR A 17 3.97 9.25 -6.23
N LYS A 18 4.31 10.46 -6.68
CA LYS A 18 5.19 11.42 -5.98
C LYS A 18 4.76 11.77 -4.55
N ASN A 19 3.50 11.53 -4.18
CA ASN A 19 3.00 11.84 -2.85
C ASN A 19 2.28 10.66 -2.16
N ASP A 20 2.38 9.43 -2.67
CA ASP A 20 1.67 8.28 -2.08
C ASP A 20 2.17 7.94 -0.65
N TRP A 21 3.44 8.28 -0.40
CA TRP A 21 4.10 8.18 0.90
C TRP A 21 4.13 9.51 1.68
N ASP A 22 3.44 10.56 1.22
CA ASP A 22 3.43 11.84 1.94
C ASP A 22 2.73 11.64 3.30
N THR A 23 3.37 12.09 4.38
CA THR A 23 2.79 11.99 5.73
C THR A 23 1.52 12.82 5.90
N ARG A 24 1.30 13.83 5.05
CA ARG A 24 0.10 14.67 5.04
C ARG A 24 -0.97 14.08 4.15
N VAL A 25 -2.13 13.82 4.75
CA VAL A 25 -3.30 13.29 4.02
C VAL A 25 -3.70 14.19 2.85
N THR A 26 -3.59 15.51 3.00
CA THR A 26 -3.96 16.49 1.96
C THR A 26 -3.05 16.49 0.71
N HIS A 27 -1.85 15.93 0.81
CA HIS A 27 -0.91 15.87 -0.30
C HIS A 27 -0.98 14.52 -1.03
N ARG A 28 -1.63 13.52 -0.42
CA ARG A 28 -1.81 12.21 -1.01
C ARG A 28 -2.85 12.28 -2.14
N PRO A 29 -2.62 11.56 -3.23
CA PRO A 29 -3.62 11.41 -4.26
C PRO A 29 -4.82 10.63 -3.71
N THR A 30 -6.01 11.02 -4.15
CA THR A 30 -7.25 10.28 -3.89
C THR A 30 -7.28 9.02 -4.75
N SER A 31 -8.02 7.99 -4.31
CA SER A 31 -8.22 6.76 -5.09
C SER A 31 -8.67 7.03 -6.54
N GLY A 32 -9.49 8.06 -6.77
CA GLY A 32 -9.92 8.43 -8.12
C GLY A 32 -8.78 8.99 -8.99
N GLU A 33 -7.92 9.83 -8.41
CA GLU A 33 -6.77 10.44 -9.10
C GLU A 33 -5.74 9.37 -9.49
N LEU A 34 -5.46 8.43 -8.58
CA LEU A 34 -4.61 7.27 -8.87
C LEU A 34 -5.21 6.40 -10.00
N THR A 35 -6.53 6.19 -9.99
CA THR A 35 -7.21 5.40 -11.00
C THR A 35 -7.07 6.07 -12.39
N ILE A 36 -7.28 7.38 -12.47
CA ILE A 36 -7.13 8.14 -13.72
C ILE A 36 -5.68 8.07 -14.24
N GLU A 37 -4.70 8.25 -13.34
CA GLU A 37 -3.28 8.17 -13.71
C GLU A 37 -2.90 6.75 -14.20
N LEU A 38 -3.43 5.70 -13.57
CA LEU A 38 -3.23 4.32 -14.01
C LEU A 38 -3.88 4.03 -15.37
N LEU A 39 -5.10 4.52 -15.60
CA LEU A 39 -5.83 4.34 -16.85
C LEU A 39 -5.10 4.95 -18.06
N LYS A 40 -4.36 6.05 -17.87
CA LYS A 40 -3.53 6.66 -18.93
C LYS A 40 -2.52 5.68 -19.54
N TYR A 41 -2.03 4.74 -18.75
CA TYR A 41 -1.04 3.75 -19.18
C TYR A 41 -1.65 2.36 -19.40
N TRP A 42 -2.97 2.21 -19.26
CA TRP A 42 -3.68 0.95 -19.43
C TRP A 42 -4.00 0.67 -20.92
N ASN A 43 -2.96 0.25 -21.66
CA ASN A 43 -3.10 -0.29 -23.02
C ASN A 43 -2.85 -1.80 -23.02
N GLU A 44 -3.27 -2.49 -24.08
CA GLU A 44 -3.13 -3.94 -24.19
C GLU A 44 -1.67 -4.40 -24.08
N ASN A 45 -0.74 -3.66 -24.66
CA ASN A 45 0.69 -4.00 -24.56
C ASN A 45 1.42 -3.17 -23.50
N SER A 46 0.70 -2.66 -22.50
CA SER A 46 1.32 -1.91 -21.40
C SER A 46 2.14 -2.83 -20.50
N GLU A 47 3.30 -2.33 -20.10
CA GLU A 47 4.20 -2.96 -19.13
C GLU A 47 3.48 -3.29 -17.82
N ILE A 48 2.52 -2.45 -17.42
CA ILE A 48 1.64 -2.64 -16.26
C ILE A 48 0.82 -3.92 -16.38
N ARG A 49 0.13 -4.10 -17.51
CA ARG A 49 -0.70 -5.30 -17.74
C ARG A 49 0.14 -6.57 -17.74
N ILE A 50 1.30 -6.54 -18.40
CA ILE A 50 2.23 -7.68 -18.46
C ILE A 50 2.72 -8.07 -17.05
N GLN A 51 3.03 -7.10 -16.19
CA GLN A 51 3.46 -7.38 -14.82
C GLN A 51 2.33 -7.91 -13.94
N ILE A 52 1.10 -7.39 -14.09
CA ILE A 52 -0.08 -7.92 -13.41
C ILE A 52 -0.29 -9.39 -13.81
N GLU A 53 -0.28 -9.69 -15.10
CA GLU A 53 -0.47 -11.06 -15.61
C GLU A 53 0.64 -12.01 -15.11
N ASN A 54 1.90 -11.56 -15.08
CA ASN A 54 3.00 -12.34 -14.54
C ASN A 54 2.87 -12.59 -13.02
N SER A 55 2.39 -11.58 -12.27
CA SER A 55 2.11 -11.71 -10.83
C SER A 55 0.98 -12.70 -10.58
N GLU A 56 -0.11 -12.63 -11.35
CA GLU A 56 -1.22 -13.59 -11.28
C GLU A 56 -0.79 -15.01 -11.64
N LYS A 57 0.04 -15.19 -12.67
CA LYS A 57 0.61 -16.50 -13.00
C LYS A 57 1.46 -17.03 -11.85
N SER A 58 2.26 -16.16 -11.22
CA SER A 58 3.10 -16.53 -10.07
C SER A 58 2.28 -16.92 -8.86
N SER A 59 1.21 -16.17 -8.54
CA SER A 59 0.31 -16.50 -7.43
C SER A 59 -0.44 -17.82 -7.67
N LYS A 60 -0.86 -18.10 -8.91
CA LYS A 60 -1.44 -19.38 -9.32
C LYS A 60 -0.46 -20.54 -9.14
N ASN A 61 0.80 -20.37 -9.56
CA ASN A 61 1.85 -21.39 -9.37
C ASN A 61 2.16 -21.66 -7.89
N LEU A 62 2.02 -20.64 -7.03
CA LEU A 62 2.17 -20.78 -5.57
C LEU A 62 0.91 -21.34 -4.89
N GLY A 63 -0.16 -21.66 -5.63
CA GLY A 63 -1.43 -22.12 -5.06
C GLY A 63 -2.15 -21.06 -4.22
N LEU A 64 -1.80 -19.77 -4.37
CA LEU A 64 -2.37 -18.65 -3.60
C LEU A 64 -3.71 -18.16 -4.17
N THR A 65 -4.34 -18.91 -5.08
CA THR A 65 -5.65 -18.57 -5.62
C THR A 65 -6.70 -18.71 -4.53
N ASN A 66 -7.21 -17.59 -4.04
CA ASN A 66 -8.37 -17.52 -3.15
C ASN A 66 -8.25 -18.35 -1.86
N SER A 67 -7.06 -18.36 -1.24
CA SER A 67 -6.92 -18.94 0.09
C SER A 67 -7.59 -18.02 1.12
N THR A 68 -8.91 -18.11 1.21
CA THR A 68 -9.69 -17.75 2.41
C THR A 68 -9.62 -18.90 3.41
N THR A 69 -8.54 -19.69 3.44
CA THR A 69 -8.30 -20.47 4.64
C THR A 69 -7.80 -19.47 5.67
N PRO A 70 -8.56 -19.20 6.75
CA PRO A 70 -7.99 -18.48 7.86
C PRO A 70 -6.97 -19.45 8.43
N THR A 71 -5.70 -19.29 8.03
CA THR A 71 -4.61 -19.89 8.77
C THR A 71 -4.85 -19.46 10.21
N PRO A 72 -5.07 -20.40 11.16
CA PRO A 72 -5.29 -20.02 12.54
C PRO A 72 -4.05 -19.25 12.96
N LEU A 73 -4.23 -17.95 13.09
CA LEU A 73 -3.16 -17.04 13.42
C LEU A 73 -2.84 -17.31 14.87
N ASN A 74 -1.79 -18.10 15.08
CA ASN A 74 -1.25 -18.35 16.40
C ASN A 74 -0.47 -17.10 16.86
N TYR A 75 -1.21 -16.02 17.11
CA TYR A 75 -0.64 -14.81 17.68
C TYR A 75 -0.32 -15.10 19.14
N GLN A 76 0.97 -15.23 19.45
CA GLN A 76 1.43 -15.21 20.82
C GLN A 76 1.24 -13.78 21.35
N THR A 77 0.26 -13.60 22.22
CA THR A 77 -0.02 -12.30 22.85
C THR A 77 0.86 -12.12 24.08
N HIS A 78 1.34 -10.90 24.29
CA HIS A 78 2.08 -10.55 25.50
C HIS A 78 1.09 -10.42 26.69
N PRO A 79 1.37 -10.98 27.88
CA PRO A 79 0.41 -10.99 28.99
C PRO A 79 -0.03 -9.60 29.47
N GLN A 80 0.79 -8.57 29.22
CA GLN A 80 0.50 -7.17 29.56
C GLN A 80 -0.16 -6.37 28.42
N ALA A 81 -0.35 -6.96 27.23
CA ALA A 81 -0.94 -6.26 26.09
C ALA A 81 -2.48 -6.41 26.07
N ILE A 82 -3.18 -5.30 25.82
CA ILE A 82 -4.65 -5.26 25.73
C ILE A 82 -5.05 -5.13 24.25
N TYR A 83 -5.68 -6.17 23.70
CA TYR A 83 -6.08 -6.25 22.29
C TYR A 83 -7.59 -6.06 22.05
N THR A 84 -8.32 -5.50 23.03
CA THR A 84 -9.74 -5.18 22.83
C THR A 84 -9.86 -4.08 21.79
N SER A 85 -10.64 -4.31 20.74
CA SER A 85 -11.11 -3.28 19.84
C SER A 85 -11.81 -2.19 20.66
N ARG A 86 -11.20 -1.00 20.74
CA ARG A 86 -11.78 0.19 21.37
C ARG A 86 -12.23 1.14 20.25
N LEU A 87 -13.45 1.65 20.34
CA LEU A 87 -13.89 2.73 19.45
C LEU A 87 -13.01 3.97 19.73
N LEU A 88 -12.16 4.33 18.76
CA LEU A 88 -11.33 5.52 18.86
C LEU A 88 -12.16 6.76 18.55
N ASN A 89 -12.19 7.73 19.47
CA ASN A 89 -12.73 9.05 19.18
C ASN A 89 -11.62 9.91 18.54
N PHE A 90 -11.70 10.09 17.22
CA PHE A 90 -10.71 10.87 16.46
C PHE A 90 -10.59 12.32 16.92
N SER A 91 -11.67 12.91 17.48
CA SER A 91 -11.65 14.28 17.98
C SER A 91 -10.74 14.47 19.20
N ASN A 92 -10.47 13.40 19.96
CA ASN A 92 -9.63 13.44 21.15
C ASN A 92 -8.19 12.98 20.90
N LEU A 93 -7.83 12.67 19.65
CA LEU A 93 -6.47 12.25 19.32
C LEU A 93 -5.55 13.47 19.22
N PRO A 94 -4.30 13.37 19.75
CA PRO A 94 -3.31 14.41 19.53
C PRO A 94 -3.02 14.53 18.03
N LYS A 95 -2.70 15.75 17.58
CA LYS A 95 -2.26 15.96 16.20
C LYS A 95 -1.01 15.12 15.91
N PRO A 96 -0.88 14.56 14.69
CA PRO A 96 0.29 13.77 14.35
C PRO A 96 1.56 14.63 14.43
N LYS A 97 2.54 14.17 15.21
CA LYS A 97 3.81 14.87 15.48
C LYS A 97 4.60 15.18 14.20
N ASN A 98 4.39 14.40 13.15
CA ASN A 98 5.06 14.53 11.86
C ASN A 98 4.62 15.78 11.06
N GLU A 99 3.63 16.55 11.54
CA GLU A 99 3.22 17.80 10.91
C GLU A 99 4.13 18.99 11.30
N GLU A 100 4.76 18.98 12.48
CA GLU A 100 5.49 20.14 13.00
C GLU A 100 6.87 20.33 12.35
N ASN A 101 7.49 19.24 11.90
CA ASN A 101 8.81 19.21 11.27
C ASN A 101 8.78 19.43 9.74
N LEU A 102 7.66 19.95 9.21
CA LEU A 102 7.45 20.22 7.78
C LEU A 102 7.43 21.72 7.45
N LYS A 103 7.91 22.58 8.37
CA LYS A 103 8.14 24.00 8.05
C LYS A 103 9.39 24.13 7.17
N ASN A 104 9.11 24.47 5.91
CA ASN A 104 9.98 24.86 4.79
C ASN A 104 10.46 23.71 3.90
#